data_AF-A0A286U0J1-F1
#
_entry.id   AF-A0A286U0J1-F1
#
_cell.length_a   1.000
_cell.length_b   1.000
_cell.length_c   1.000
_cell.angle_alpha   90.00
_cell.angle_beta   90.00
_cell.angle_gamma   90.00
#
_symmetry.space_group_name_H-M   'P 1'
#
loop_
_entity.id
_entity.type
_entity.pdbx_description
1 polymer ?
#
loop_
_entity_poly.entity_id
_entity_poly.type
_entity_poly.pdbx_seq_one_letter_code
_entity_poly.pdbx_strand_id
1 'polypeptide(L)'
;MKDIREYKEYLKYFVTVFGILMLGVCFSPLYSFGGLGVCVEGDCENGHGTYTLFGIEEYVGNFKAGVYDGEGTLTYFDGTKYIGTFDNGKYNGQGSLTLHDGSSYVGDFKGGAFSGQGTFTCFDGAKYVGNFENGKYNGQGTLTLSDNSIYVGEFADDKYEGQGTMTKTNGEKYVGMFNNGEFNGKGALTMPNGEKYVGDFKDGLLHGMGTLTSSNGSDYDVQFEYNNLISVSPSR
;
A
#
# COMPACT_ATOMS: atom_id res chain seq x y z
N MET A 1 11.80 2.98 15.57
CA MET A 1 10.59 3.61 15.00
C MET A 1 11.00 4.97 14.44
N LYS A 2 11.13 5.08 13.12
CA LYS A 2 11.38 6.37 12.45
C LYS A 2 10.05 6.92 11.94
N ASP A 3 9.95 8.24 11.98
CA ASP A 3 8.74 9.07 12.05
C ASP A 3 8.21 9.43 10.65
N ILE A 4 6.90 9.29 10.43
CA ILE A 4 6.17 9.60 9.17
C ILE A 4 6.36 11.08 8.74
N ARG A 5 6.86 11.94 9.63
CA ARG A 5 7.20 13.34 9.32
C ARG A 5 8.36 13.49 8.33
N GLU A 6 9.25 12.50 8.18
CA GLU A 6 10.42 12.59 7.29
C GLU A 6 10.04 12.47 5.79
N TYR A 7 8.92 11.83 5.46
CA TYR A 7 8.45 11.68 4.08
C TYR A 7 7.85 12.95 3.46
N LYS A 8 7.41 13.92 4.28
CA LYS A 8 6.85 15.19 3.79
C LYS A 8 7.91 16.19 3.32
N GLU A 9 9.17 16.01 3.69
CA GLU A 9 10.28 16.85 3.23
C GLU A 9 10.75 16.47 1.82
N TYR A 10 10.70 15.18 1.45
CA TYR A 10 11.05 14.71 0.11
C TYR A 10 10.07 15.19 -0.97
N LEU A 11 8.77 15.31 -0.63
CA LEU A 11 7.76 15.81 -1.56
C LEU A 11 7.85 17.33 -1.78
N LYS A 12 8.50 18.07 -0.87
CA LYS A 12 8.80 19.50 -1.07
C LYS A 12 9.95 19.71 -2.05
N TYR A 13 10.97 18.85 -2.03
CA TYR A 13 12.11 18.95 -2.96
C TYR A 13 11.73 18.73 -4.44
N PHE A 14 10.64 18.00 -4.69
CA PHE A 14 10.16 17.73 -6.05
C PHE A 14 9.44 18.92 -6.70
N VAL A 15 9.03 19.92 -5.93
CA VAL A 15 8.22 21.07 -6.43
C VAL A 15 9.04 22.36 -6.59
N THR A 16 10.26 22.44 -6.04
CA THR A 16 11.03 23.70 -6.02
C THR A 16 12.09 23.86 -7.11
N VAL A 17 12.34 22.87 -7.97
CA VAL A 17 13.43 22.95 -8.97
C VAL A 17 13.01 23.61 -10.30
N PHE A 18 11.72 23.88 -10.51
CA PHE A 18 11.20 24.51 -11.75
C PHE A 18 10.83 26.00 -11.61
N GLY A 19 11.50 26.73 -10.73
CA GLY A 19 11.29 28.17 -10.52
C GLY A 19 12.43 29.06 -11.02
N ILE A 20 12.39 29.42 -12.32
CA ILE A 20 12.86 30.70 -12.91
C ILE A 20 14.37 31.04 -12.79
N LEU A 21 15.10 31.08 -13.92
CA LEU A 21 15.64 32.34 -14.46
C LEU A 21 16.05 32.20 -15.93
N MET A 22 15.21 32.76 -16.81
CA MET A 22 15.53 33.18 -18.16
C MET A 22 16.52 34.35 -18.13
N LEU A 23 17.66 34.23 -18.81
CA LEU A 23 18.32 35.38 -19.44
C LEU A 23 18.87 34.99 -20.83
N GLY A 24 18.04 35.29 -21.83
CA GLY A 24 18.35 35.82 -23.15
C GLY A 24 19.50 35.24 -23.97
N VAL A 25 19.16 34.59 -25.10
CA VAL A 25 19.60 35.04 -26.44
C VAL A 25 18.72 34.48 -27.57
N CYS A 26 18.37 35.40 -28.47
CA CYS A 26 17.82 35.36 -29.83
C CYS A 26 17.85 34.06 -30.69
N PHE A 27 16.70 33.84 -31.34
CA PHE A 27 16.44 33.47 -32.75
C PHE A 27 16.95 32.15 -33.34
N SER A 28 16.05 31.18 -33.47
CA SER A 28 15.84 30.29 -34.65
C SER A 28 14.55 29.46 -34.47
N PRO A 29 13.91 28.94 -35.55
CA PRO A 29 12.48 28.59 -35.54
C PRO A 29 12.16 27.41 -34.62
N LEU A 30 10.98 27.47 -33.99
CA LEU A 30 10.49 26.54 -32.97
C LEU A 30 10.58 25.07 -33.41
N TYR A 31 11.64 24.39 -32.97
CA TYR A 31 11.53 23.00 -32.56
C TYR A 31 11.20 23.00 -31.08
N SER A 32 10.08 22.37 -30.74
CA SER A 32 9.73 22.02 -29.36
C SER A 32 10.95 21.32 -28.75
N PHE A 33 11.62 21.97 -27.79
CA PHE A 33 12.59 21.31 -26.92
C PHE A 33 11.80 20.36 -26.00
N GLY A 34 11.30 19.27 -26.58
CA GLY A 34 11.05 18.04 -25.85
C GLY A 34 12.40 17.54 -25.35
N GLY A 35 12.46 17.08 -24.09
CA GLY A 35 13.69 16.59 -23.49
C GLY A 35 14.43 15.61 -24.41
N LEU A 36 15.76 15.64 -24.36
CA LEU A 36 16.68 14.81 -25.15
C LEU A 36 16.48 13.31 -24.88
N GLY A 37 15.42 12.74 -25.43
CA GLY A 37 15.26 11.31 -25.52
C GLY A 37 15.70 10.83 -26.89
N VAL A 38 16.38 9.69 -26.91
CA VAL A 38 16.97 9.11 -28.12
C VAL A 38 16.36 7.74 -28.32
N CYS A 39 15.75 7.54 -29.49
CA CYS A 39 15.42 6.22 -29.98
C CYS A 39 16.73 5.53 -30.40
N VAL A 40 17.13 4.51 -29.66
CA VAL A 40 18.38 3.77 -29.85
C VAL A 40 18.21 2.70 -30.92
N GLU A 41 17.05 2.03 -30.93
CA GLU A 41 16.75 0.93 -31.85
C GLU A 41 15.24 0.82 -32.09
N GLY A 42 14.84 0.33 -33.28
CA GLY A 42 13.45 0.05 -33.61
C GLY A 42 12.61 1.27 -34.01
N ASP A 43 11.30 1.17 -33.83
CA ASP A 43 10.32 2.21 -34.15
C ASP A 43 9.70 2.77 -32.88
N CYS A 44 10.29 3.87 -32.38
CA CYS A 44 9.81 4.58 -31.19
C CYS A 44 8.64 5.54 -31.47
N GLU A 45 8.03 5.50 -32.66
CA GLU A 45 6.87 6.34 -33.00
C GLU A 45 5.59 5.49 -33.05
N ASN A 46 5.58 4.36 -33.76
CA ASN A 46 4.38 3.50 -33.91
C ASN A 46 4.68 1.98 -33.93
N GLY A 47 5.79 1.55 -33.32
CA GLY A 47 6.17 0.14 -33.33
C GLY A 47 6.85 -0.28 -32.04
N HIS A 48 7.75 -1.24 -32.13
CA HIS A 48 8.54 -1.69 -30.99
C HIS A 48 9.94 -1.08 -31.07
N GLY A 49 10.42 -0.52 -29.97
CA GLY A 49 11.72 0.15 -29.94
C GLY A 49 12.37 0.21 -28.57
N THR A 50 13.63 0.66 -28.58
CA THR A 50 14.45 0.94 -27.41
C THR A 50 14.68 2.44 -27.34
N TYR A 51 14.27 3.05 -26.23
CA TYR A 51 14.32 4.50 -26.03
C TYR A 51 15.00 4.84 -24.72
N THR A 52 15.86 5.86 -24.75
CA THR A 52 16.55 6.37 -23.55
C THR A 52 16.22 7.84 -23.38
N LEU A 53 16.09 8.34 -22.14
CA LEU A 53 15.78 9.73 -21.83
C LEU A 53 16.38 10.10 -20.47
N PHE A 54 16.59 11.38 -20.20
CA PHE A 54 17.01 11.85 -18.89
C PHE A 54 16.12 11.29 -17.77
N GLY A 55 16.72 10.56 -16.83
CA GLY A 55 16.05 9.95 -15.68
C GLY A 55 15.63 8.50 -15.85
N ILE A 56 15.70 7.92 -17.05
CA ILE A 56 15.49 6.47 -17.28
C ILE A 56 16.75 5.87 -17.88
N GLU A 57 17.07 4.64 -17.50
CA GLU A 57 18.15 3.89 -18.14
C GLU A 57 17.72 3.48 -19.55
N GLU A 58 16.56 2.84 -19.66
CA GLU A 58 15.98 2.43 -20.93
C GLU A 58 14.48 2.15 -20.81
N TYR A 59 13.78 2.32 -21.93
CA TYR A 59 12.49 1.71 -22.20
C TYR A 59 12.63 0.77 -23.39
N VAL A 60 12.13 -0.46 -23.26
CA VAL A 60 12.05 -1.43 -24.35
C VAL A 60 10.60 -1.89 -24.45
N GLY A 61 9.93 -1.57 -25.54
CA GLY A 61 8.53 -1.93 -25.69
C GLY A 61 7.83 -1.26 -26.86
N ASN A 62 6.50 -1.30 -26.80
CA ASN A 62 5.62 -0.80 -27.85
C ASN A 62 5.36 0.71 -27.73
N PHE A 63 5.25 1.37 -28.88
CA PHE A 63 5.00 2.79 -29.05
C PHE A 63 3.79 3.04 -29.93
N LYS A 64 3.08 4.13 -29.65
CA LYS A 64 2.00 4.65 -30.47
C LYS A 64 2.00 6.17 -30.40
N ALA A 65 2.12 6.85 -31.55
CA ALA A 65 2.28 8.31 -31.61
C ALA A 65 3.38 8.84 -30.66
N GLY A 66 4.52 8.16 -30.61
CA GLY A 66 5.70 8.57 -29.85
C GLY A 66 5.59 8.40 -28.32
N VAL A 67 4.53 7.75 -27.82
CA VAL A 67 4.36 7.45 -26.39
C VAL A 67 4.36 5.94 -26.13
N TYR A 68 4.78 5.54 -24.93
CA TYR A 68 4.73 4.13 -24.50
C TYR A 68 3.27 3.64 -24.49
N ASP A 69 2.98 2.56 -25.21
CA ASP A 69 1.62 2.06 -25.41
C ASP A 69 1.66 0.55 -25.70
N GLY A 70 0.95 -0.26 -24.93
CA GLY A 70 1.05 -1.73 -24.97
C GLY A 70 2.12 -2.29 -24.05
N GLU A 71 2.62 -3.49 -24.32
CA GLU A 71 3.61 -4.14 -23.46
C GLU A 71 4.98 -3.45 -23.53
N GLY A 72 5.66 -3.34 -22.40
CA GLY A 72 7.02 -2.82 -22.33
C GLY A 72 7.70 -3.02 -20.98
N THR A 73 9.00 -2.73 -20.98
CA THR A 73 9.86 -2.68 -19.79
C THR A 73 10.46 -1.29 -19.67
N LEU A 74 10.30 -0.67 -18.51
CA LEU A 74 10.89 0.63 -18.17
C LEU A 74 11.88 0.44 -17.02
N THR A 75 13.15 0.74 -17.25
CA THR A 75 14.22 0.65 -16.28
C THR A 75 14.74 2.04 -15.96
N TYR A 76 14.83 2.38 -14.67
CA TYR A 76 15.37 3.63 -14.17
C TYR A 76 16.80 3.45 -13.65
N PHE A 77 17.60 4.51 -13.67
CA PHE A 77 18.99 4.47 -13.19
C PHE A 77 19.14 4.16 -11.69
N ASP A 78 18.08 4.35 -10.89
CA ASP A 78 18.07 3.98 -9.48
C ASP A 78 17.83 2.47 -9.27
N GLY A 79 17.58 1.71 -10.34
CA GLY A 79 17.25 0.29 -10.31
C GLY A 79 15.74 0.01 -10.23
N THR A 80 14.89 1.04 -10.13
CA THR A 80 13.44 0.87 -10.25
C THR A 80 13.12 0.33 -11.64
N LYS A 81 12.24 -0.68 -11.70
CA LYS A 81 11.89 -1.37 -12.94
C LYS A 81 10.41 -1.68 -12.98
N TYR A 82 9.76 -1.28 -14.07
CA TYR A 82 8.40 -1.69 -14.40
C TYR A 82 8.40 -2.63 -15.61
N ILE A 83 7.64 -3.71 -15.53
CA ILE A 83 7.38 -4.64 -16.62
C ILE A 83 5.87 -4.83 -16.69
N GLY A 84 5.25 -4.44 -17.80
CA GLY A 84 3.80 -4.57 -17.92
C GLY A 84 3.24 -3.77 -19.08
N THR A 85 1.95 -3.52 -19.03
CA THR A 85 1.24 -2.76 -20.05
C THR A 85 1.24 -1.26 -19.78
N PHE A 86 1.29 -0.49 -20.84
CA PHE A 86 1.23 0.97 -20.87
C PHE A 86 0.02 1.42 -21.68
N ASP A 87 -0.56 2.54 -21.28
CA ASP A 87 -1.61 3.25 -22.03
C ASP A 87 -1.29 4.74 -21.95
N ASN A 88 -1.00 5.34 -23.10
CA ASN A 88 -0.63 6.75 -23.22
C ASN A 88 0.47 7.18 -22.23
N GLY A 89 1.56 6.41 -22.17
CA GLY A 89 2.73 6.67 -21.33
C GLY A 89 2.57 6.31 -19.86
N LYS A 90 1.43 5.79 -19.41
CA LYS A 90 1.17 5.44 -18.01
C LYS A 90 1.06 3.92 -17.83
N TYR A 91 1.49 3.43 -16.68
CA TYR A 91 1.21 2.04 -16.27
C TYR A 91 -0.30 1.82 -16.25
N ASN A 92 -0.77 0.79 -16.95
CA ASN A 92 -2.19 0.48 -17.07
C ASN A 92 -2.34 -1.01 -17.36
N GLY A 93 -3.30 -1.71 -16.77
CA GLY A 93 -3.45 -3.16 -16.89
C GLY A 93 -2.49 -3.92 -15.99
N GLN A 94 -2.12 -5.15 -16.35
CA GLN A 94 -1.29 -6.00 -15.51
C GLN A 94 0.20 -5.59 -15.60
N GLY A 95 0.87 -5.58 -14.45
CA GLY A 95 2.30 -5.25 -14.41
C GLY A 95 2.99 -5.70 -13.12
N SER A 96 4.32 -5.58 -13.16
CA SER A 96 5.23 -5.79 -12.05
C SER A 96 6.12 -4.57 -11.91
N LEU A 97 6.11 -3.94 -10.74
CA LEU A 97 6.98 -2.83 -10.37
C LEU A 97 7.93 -3.27 -9.26
N THR A 98 9.23 -3.23 -9.50
CA THR A 98 10.26 -3.37 -8.48
C THR A 98 10.86 -2.01 -8.20
N LEU A 99 10.90 -1.59 -6.95
CA LEU A 99 11.48 -0.33 -6.51
C LEU A 99 12.96 -0.49 -6.16
N HIS A 100 13.70 0.62 -6.15
CA HIS A 100 15.13 0.64 -5.81
C HIS A 100 15.46 0.11 -4.39
N ASP A 101 14.49 0.15 -3.46
CA ASP A 101 14.64 -0.35 -2.08
C ASP A 101 14.43 -1.87 -1.99
N GLY A 102 14.04 -2.53 -3.09
CA GLY A 102 13.70 -3.96 -3.15
C GLY A 102 12.22 -4.25 -2.89
N SER A 103 11.41 -3.26 -2.54
CA SER A 103 9.95 -3.41 -2.48
C SER A 103 9.41 -3.70 -3.88
N SER A 104 8.29 -4.42 -3.97
CA SER A 104 7.69 -4.77 -5.25
C SER A 104 6.17 -4.81 -5.21
N TYR A 105 5.55 -4.56 -6.37
CA TYR A 105 4.13 -4.71 -6.61
C TYR A 105 3.90 -5.57 -7.85
N VAL A 106 2.97 -6.52 -7.77
CA VAL A 106 2.48 -7.29 -8.91
C VAL A 106 0.96 -7.25 -8.90
N GLY A 107 0.33 -6.72 -9.96
CA GLY A 107 -1.13 -6.59 -10.03
C GLY A 107 -1.62 -5.61 -11.09
N ASP A 108 -2.86 -5.15 -10.93
CA ASP A 108 -3.49 -4.19 -11.83
C ASP A 108 -3.01 -2.76 -11.60
N PHE A 109 -2.73 -2.05 -12.68
CA PHE A 109 -2.46 -0.62 -12.71
C PHE A 109 -3.58 0.13 -13.42
N LYS A 110 -3.87 1.33 -12.97
CA LYS A 110 -4.77 2.26 -13.65
C LYS A 110 -4.24 3.67 -13.56
N GLY A 111 -3.85 4.23 -14.71
CA GLY A 111 -3.34 5.60 -14.79
C GLY A 111 -2.07 5.84 -13.97
N GLY A 112 -1.21 4.83 -13.84
CA GLY A 112 0.03 4.89 -13.09
C GLY A 112 -0.06 4.45 -11.62
N ALA A 113 -1.26 4.27 -11.06
CA ALA A 113 -1.45 3.85 -9.67
C ALA A 113 -1.79 2.36 -9.57
N PHE A 114 -1.44 1.72 -8.45
CA PHE A 114 -1.94 0.39 -8.10
C PHE A 114 -3.46 0.43 -8.00
N SER A 115 -4.10 -0.61 -8.50
CA SER A 115 -5.55 -0.73 -8.58
C SER A 115 -5.94 -2.21 -8.56
N GLY A 116 -7.25 -2.50 -8.48
CA GLY A 116 -7.76 -3.85 -8.66
C GLY A 116 -7.10 -4.85 -7.71
N GLN A 117 -6.81 -6.06 -8.19
CA GLN A 117 -6.15 -7.07 -7.37
C GLN A 117 -4.63 -6.95 -7.51
N GLY A 118 -3.92 -7.08 -6.40
CA GLY A 118 -2.47 -7.06 -6.42
C GLY A 118 -1.81 -7.65 -5.18
N THR A 119 -0.51 -7.79 -5.27
CA THR A 119 0.39 -8.16 -4.18
C THR A 119 1.47 -7.09 -4.06
N PHE A 120 1.53 -6.43 -2.90
CA PHE A 120 2.65 -5.56 -2.56
C PHE A 120 3.53 -6.27 -1.54
N THR A 121 4.83 -6.29 -1.77
CA THR A 121 5.85 -6.83 -0.86
C THR A 121 6.84 -5.72 -0.53
N CYS A 122 6.88 -5.29 0.72
CA CYS A 122 7.84 -4.33 1.24
C CYS A 122 9.25 -4.92 1.31
N PHE A 123 10.26 -4.06 1.27
CA PHE A 123 11.67 -4.44 1.48
C PHE A 123 11.93 -5.15 2.83
N ASP A 124 11.12 -4.88 3.85
CA ASP A 124 11.23 -5.48 5.19
C ASP A 124 10.54 -6.86 5.28
N GLY A 125 9.94 -7.33 4.18
CA GLY A 125 9.24 -8.61 4.09
C GLY A 125 7.75 -8.54 4.40
N ALA A 126 7.22 -7.38 4.85
CA ALA A 126 5.78 -7.21 4.98
C ALA A 126 5.10 -7.37 3.61
N LYS A 127 3.93 -8.01 3.57
CA LYS A 127 3.25 -8.39 2.33
C LYS A 127 1.75 -8.16 2.45
N TYR A 128 1.21 -7.38 1.52
CA TYR A 128 -0.23 -7.25 1.33
C TYR A 128 -0.68 -7.99 0.06
N VAL A 129 -1.77 -8.73 0.17
CA VAL A 129 -2.46 -9.39 -0.96
C VAL A 129 -3.93 -9.01 -0.88
N GLY A 130 -4.44 -8.30 -1.88
CA GLY A 130 -5.83 -7.88 -1.87
C GLY A 130 -6.14 -6.80 -2.89
N ASN A 131 -7.24 -6.09 -2.64
CA ASN A 131 -7.69 -5.00 -3.48
C ASN A 131 -6.91 -3.70 -3.23
N PHE A 132 -6.69 -2.94 -4.30
CA PHE A 132 -6.08 -1.62 -4.32
C PHE A 132 -7.00 -0.61 -5.00
N GLU A 133 -7.01 0.62 -4.48
CA GLU A 133 -7.65 1.76 -5.12
C GLU A 133 -6.75 2.99 -4.97
N ASN A 134 -6.41 3.62 -6.10
CA ASN A 134 -5.54 4.81 -6.14
C ASN A 134 -4.21 4.63 -5.37
N GLY A 135 -3.59 3.46 -5.48
CA GLY A 135 -2.31 3.17 -4.82
C GLY A 135 -2.43 2.69 -3.37
N LYS A 136 -3.64 2.62 -2.80
CA LYS A 136 -3.87 2.28 -1.39
C LYS A 136 -4.60 0.96 -1.21
N TYR A 137 -4.37 0.29 -0.08
CA TYR A 137 -5.14 -0.89 0.31
C TYR A 137 -6.60 -0.49 0.54
N ASN A 138 -7.52 -1.15 -0.16
CA ASN A 138 -8.95 -0.87 -0.07
C ASN A 138 -9.74 -2.16 -0.30
N GLY A 139 -10.88 -2.33 0.36
CA GLY A 139 -11.69 -3.55 0.29
C GLY A 139 -11.03 -4.74 1.00
N GLN A 140 -11.36 -5.96 0.57
CA GLN A 140 -10.84 -7.18 1.22
C GLN A 140 -9.36 -7.42 0.92
N GLY A 141 -8.59 -7.80 1.94
CA GLY A 141 -7.17 -8.13 1.79
C GLY A 141 -6.60 -8.93 2.96
N THR A 142 -5.37 -9.39 2.77
CA THR A 142 -4.52 -10.03 3.79
C THR A 142 -3.21 -9.26 3.88
N LEU A 143 -2.89 -8.75 5.07
CA LEU A 143 -1.61 -8.12 5.37
C LEU A 143 -0.82 -9.02 6.33
N THR A 144 0.31 -9.52 5.87
CA THR A 144 1.33 -10.16 6.71
C THR A 144 2.40 -9.12 7.02
N LEU A 145 2.59 -8.81 8.30
CA LEU A 145 3.62 -7.89 8.77
C LEU A 145 5.00 -8.58 8.85
N SER A 146 6.07 -7.79 8.94
CA SER A 146 7.45 -8.30 9.01
C SER A 146 7.74 -9.12 10.28
N ASP A 147 6.93 -9.00 11.33
CA ASP A 147 6.99 -9.84 12.52
C ASP A 147 6.20 -11.16 12.37
N ASN A 148 5.58 -11.41 11.22
CA ASN A 148 4.62 -12.49 10.91
C ASN A 148 3.23 -12.37 11.55
N SER A 149 2.90 -11.22 12.14
CA SER A 149 1.50 -10.91 12.49
C SER A 149 0.68 -10.80 11.22
N ILE A 150 -0.56 -11.30 11.23
CA ILE A 150 -1.44 -11.37 10.06
C ILE A 150 -2.74 -10.66 10.36
N TYR A 151 -3.14 -9.75 9.48
CA TYR A 151 -4.50 -9.24 9.41
C TYR A 151 -5.20 -9.77 8.16
N VAL A 152 -6.44 -10.24 8.32
CA VAL A 152 -7.34 -10.62 7.23
C VAL A 152 -8.66 -9.89 7.43
N GLY A 153 -9.07 -9.05 6.48
CA GLY A 153 -10.30 -8.28 6.61
C GLY A 153 -10.42 -7.14 5.62
N GLU A 154 -11.27 -6.17 5.95
CA GLU A 154 -11.52 -4.99 5.15
C GLU A 154 -10.49 -3.89 5.40
N PHE A 155 -10.16 -3.17 4.32
CA PHE A 155 -9.29 -2.02 4.31
C PHE A 155 -10.02 -0.81 3.74
N ALA A 156 -9.72 0.38 4.27
CA ALA A 156 -10.10 1.65 3.70
C ALA A 156 -8.92 2.63 3.84
N ASP A 157 -8.42 3.13 2.71
CA ASP A 157 -7.29 4.07 2.66
C ASP A 157 -6.09 3.62 3.53
N ASP A 158 -5.61 2.39 3.32
CA ASP A 158 -4.48 1.76 4.03
C ASP A 158 -4.74 1.38 5.50
N LYS A 159 -5.96 1.59 6.02
CA LYS A 159 -6.33 1.26 7.40
C LYS A 159 -7.21 0.03 7.46
N TYR A 160 -7.10 -0.75 8.54
CA TYR A 160 -8.08 -1.78 8.87
C TYR A 160 -9.43 -1.12 9.14
N GLU A 161 -10.47 -1.67 8.54
CA GLU A 161 -11.84 -1.17 8.61
C GLU A 161 -12.81 -2.35 8.69
N GLY A 162 -14.06 -2.13 9.09
CA GLY A 162 -15.10 -3.15 9.00
C GLY A 162 -14.79 -4.43 9.77
N GLN A 163 -15.19 -5.59 9.24
CA GLN A 163 -14.90 -6.88 9.87
C GLN A 163 -13.50 -7.38 9.54
N GLY A 164 -12.78 -7.87 10.56
CA GLY A 164 -11.45 -8.44 10.35
C GLY A 164 -10.99 -9.40 11.45
N THR A 165 -9.88 -10.07 11.17
CA THR A 165 -9.15 -10.94 12.09
C THR A 165 -7.70 -10.51 12.14
N MET A 166 -7.21 -10.13 13.31
CA MET A 166 -5.80 -9.89 13.60
C MET A 166 -5.25 -11.07 14.38
N THR A 167 -4.16 -11.69 13.92
CA THR A 167 -3.43 -12.74 14.63
C THR A 167 -1.98 -12.30 14.80
N LYS A 168 -1.56 -12.05 16.03
CA LYS A 168 -0.18 -11.69 16.34
C LYS A 168 0.70 -12.92 16.48
N THR A 169 2.00 -12.74 16.28
CA THR A 169 3.00 -13.82 16.38
C THR A 169 3.09 -14.44 17.78
N ASN A 170 2.70 -13.71 18.83
CA ASN A 170 2.63 -14.23 20.19
C ASN A 170 1.41 -15.15 20.45
N GLY A 171 0.50 -15.30 19.47
CA GLY A 171 -0.74 -16.08 19.59
C GLY A 171 -1.97 -15.27 20.01
N GLU A 172 -1.82 -13.98 20.31
CA GLU A 172 -2.96 -13.09 20.56
C GLU A 172 -3.79 -12.96 19.28
N LYS A 173 -5.10 -13.12 19.39
CA LYS A 173 -6.02 -13.09 18.25
C LYS A 173 -7.21 -12.21 18.56
N TYR A 174 -7.50 -11.27 17.67
CA TYR A 174 -8.72 -10.49 17.68
C TYR A 174 -9.57 -10.83 16.45
N VAL A 175 -10.87 -11.01 16.65
CA VAL A 175 -11.89 -11.17 15.60
C VAL A 175 -13.02 -10.20 15.88
N GLY A 176 -13.29 -9.25 15.00
CA GLY A 176 -14.35 -8.27 15.24
C GLY A 176 -14.28 -7.06 14.32
N MET A 177 -14.93 -6.00 14.78
CA MET A 177 -15.01 -4.74 14.05
C MET A 177 -13.73 -3.89 14.24
N PHE A 178 -13.30 -3.27 13.15
CA PHE A 178 -12.22 -2.30 13.09
C PHE A 178 -12.78 -0.95 12.62
N ASN A 179 -12.21 0.13 13.11
CA ASN A 179 -12.47 1.48 12.63
C ASN A 179 -11.16 2.25 12.68
N ASN A 180 -10.72 2.79 11.56
CA ASN A 180 -9.48 3.55 11.46
C ASN A 180 -8.23 2.81 12.01
N GLY A 181 -8.16 1.49 11.84
CA GLY A 181 -7.04 0.67 12.30
C GLY A 181 -7.15 0.14 13.73
N GLU A 182 -8.17 0.53 14.49
CA GLU A 182 -8.34 0.15 15.90
C GLU A 182 -9.51 -0.81 16.10
N PHE A 183 -9.41 -1.68 17.12
CA PHE A 183 -10.55 -2.50 17.55
C PHE A 183 -11.71 -1.59 17.96
N ASN A 184 -12.89 -1.86 17.45
CA ASN A 184 -14.08 -1.06 17.69
C ASN A 184 -15.33 -1.97 17.70
N GLY A 185 -16.47 -1.47 18.17
CA GLY A 185 -17.73 -2.22 18.16
C GLY A 185 -17.63 -3.61 18.82
N LYS A 186 -18.33 -4.61 18.27
CA LYS A 186 -18.32 -5.99 18.81
C LYS A 186 -17.09 -6.76 18.33
N GLY A 187 -16.47 -7.50 19.24
CA GLY A 187 -15.35 -8.39 18.91
C GLY A 187 -15.07 -9.46 19.96
N ALA A 188 -14.10 -10.31 19.65
CA ALA A 188 -13.55 -11.33 20.52
C ALA A 188 -12.03 -11.23 20.51
N LEU A 189 -11.43 -11.02 21.70
CA LEU A 189 -9.99 -11.03 21.92
C LEU A 189 -9.62 -12.31 22.67
N THR A 190 -8.75 -13.12 22.08
CA THR A 190 -8.17 -14.32 22.69
C THR A 190 -6.70 -14.06 22.97
N MET A 191 -6.29 -14.24 24.21
CA MET A 191 -4.93 -14.11 24.69
C MET A 191 -4.15 -15.44 24.51
N PRO A 192 -2.81 -15.42 24.44
CA PRO A 192 -2.01 -16.64 24.26
C PRO A 192 -2.17 -17.69 25.37
N ASN A 193 -2.54 -17.25 26.58
CA ASN A 193 -2.81 -18.12 27.73
C ASN A 193 -4.21 -18.78 27.69
N GLY A 194 -5.00 -18.55 26.64
CA GLY A 194 -6.35 -19.07 26.47
C GLY A 194 -7.46 -18.20 27.07
N GLU A 195 -7.12 -17.12 27.78
CA GLU A 195 -8.13 -16.15 28.23
C GLU A 195 -8.81 -15.50 27.04
N LYS A 196 -10.13 -15.31 27.12
CA LYS A 196 -10.93 -14.79 26.02
C LYS A 196 -11.92 -13.76 26.52
N TYR A 197 -11.94 -12.59 25.90
CA TYR A 197 -12.98 -11.59 26.09
C TYR A 197 -13.85 -11.51 24.85
N VAL A 198 -15.18 -11.51 25.02
CA VAL A 198 -16.17 -11.25 23.97
C VAL A 198 -17.06 -10.11 24.40
N GLY A 199 -17.05 -8.99 23.70
CA GLY A 199 -17.79 -7.79 24.12
C GLY A 199 -17.59 -6.58 23.22
N ASP A 200 -17.80 -5.40 23.80
CA ASP A 200 -17.62 -4.12 23.11
C ASP A 200 -16.17 -3.62 23.19
N PHE A 201 -15.73 -2.96 22.13
CA PHE A 201 -14.44 -2.32 21.99
C PHE A 201 -14.66 -0.88 21.54
N LYS A 202 -13.81 0.01 22.03
CA LYS A 202 -13.80 1.41 21.61
C LYS A 202 -12.38 1.93 21.63
N ASP A 203 -11.96 2.51 20.51
CA ASP A 203 -10.64 3.13 20.34
C ASP A 203 -9.48 2.17 20.72
N GLY A 204 -9.61 0.91 20.34
CA GLY A 204 -8.64 -0.15 20.65
C GLY A 204 -8.74 -0.75 22.05
N LEU A 205 -9.67 -0.28 22.89
CA LEU A 205 -9.77 -0.65 24.31
C LEU A 205 -11.06 -1.42 24.60
N LEU A 206 -11.02 -2.30 25.59
CA LEU A 206 -12.19 -2.97 26.16
C LEU A 206 -13.17 -1.90 26.67
N HIS A 207 -14.44 -2.04 26.31
CA HIS A 207 -15.48 -1.09 26.67
C HIS A 207 -16.83 -1.81 26.84
N GLY A 208 -17.81 -1.17 27.46
CA GLY A 208 -19.17 -1.69 27.55
C GLY A 208 -19.25 -3.05 28.26
N MET A 209 -20.22 -3.86 27.86
CA MET A 209 -20.49 -5.16 28.46
C MET A 209 -19.82 -6.28 27.66
N GLY A 210 -19.36 -7.32 28.34
CA GLY A 210 -18.84 -8.52 27.70
C GLY A 210 -18.78 -9.72 28.63
N THR A 211 -18.31 -10.84 28.09
CA THR A 211 -18.01 -12.07 28.83
C THR A 211 -16.51 -12.32 28.76
N LEU A 212 -15.88 -12.49 29.92
CA LEU A 212 -14.49 -12.92 30.07
C LEU A 212 -14.46 -14.40 30.46
N THR A 213 -13.88 -15.24 29.60
CA THR A 213 -13.54 -16.63 29.90
C THR A 213 -12.09 -16.65 30.39
N SER A 214 -11.86 -17.08 31.63
CA SER A 214 -10.50 -17.25 32.15
C SER A 214 -9.81 -18.49 31.58
N SER A 215 -8.49 -18.59 31.76
CA SER A 215 -7.67 -19.71 31.25
C SER A 215 -8.10 -21.10 31.76
N ASN A 216 -8.82 -21.18 32.88
CA ASN A 216 -9.40 -22.42 33.42
C ASN A 216 -10.82 -22.71 32.90
N GLY A 217 -11.38 -21.87 32.03
CA GLY A 217 -12.71 -22.05 31.42
C GLY A 217 -13.88 -21.46 32.21
N SER A 218 -13.65 -20.74 33.32
CA SER A 218 -14.73 -20.04 34.03
C SER A 218 -15.15 -18.77 33.29
N ASP A 219 -16.45 -18.57 33.14
CA ASP A 219 -17.02 -17.38 32.49
C ASP A 219 -17.47 -16.32 33.52
N TYR A 220 -17.21 -15.06 33.19
CA TYR A 220 -17.58 -13.91 33.99
C TYR A 220 -18.24 -12.84 33.12
N ASP A 221 -19.39 -12.33 33.56
CA ASP A 221 -19.97 -11.10 33.02
C ASP A 221 -19.16 -9.91 33.52
N VAL A 222 -18.69 -9.07 32.60
CA VAL A 222 -17.80 -7.95 32.89
C VAL A 222 -18.32 -6.65 32.25
N GLN A 223 -18.03 -5.53 32.91
CA GLN A 223 -18.20 -4.19 32.33
C GLN A 223 -16.85 -3.47 32.33
N PHE A 224 -16.46 -2.91 31.19
CA PHE A 224 -15.25 -2.11 31.04
C PHE A 224 -15.55 -0.67 30.63
N GLU A 225 -14.72 0.25 31.09
CA GLU A 225 -14.63 1.62 30.58
C GLU A 225 -13.17 1.91 30.21
N TYR A 226 -12.84 1.80 28.93
CA TYR A 226 -11.50 2.09 28.39
C TYR A 226 -10.42 1.28 29.12
N ASN A 227 -10.54 -0.05 29.06
CA ASN A 227 -9.74 -1.05 29.79
C ASN A 227 -9.87 -1.06 31.32
N ASN A 228 -10.59 -0.10 31.94
CA ASN A 228 -10.83 -0.14 33.38
C ASN A 228 -12.01 -1.07 33.69
N LEU A 229 -11.77 -2.10 34.49
CA LEU A 229 -12.83 -3.01 34.94
C LEU A 229 -13.74 -2.29 35.94
N ILE A 230 -15.03 -2.17 35.60
CA ILE A 230 -16.06 -1.50 36.40
C ILE A 230 -16.82 -2.51 37.25
N SER A 231 -17.20 -3.66 36.69
CA SER A 231 -17.88 -4.74 37.41
C SER A 231 -17.52 -6.10 36.86
N VAL A 232 -17.56 -7.12 37.73
CA VAL A 232 -17.37 -8.52 37.39
C VAL A 232 -18.30 -9.39 38.23
N SER A 233 -18.96 -10.36 37.61
CA SER A 233 -19.74 -11.40 38.30
C SER A 233 -19.61 -12.74 37.56
N PRO A 234 -19.67 -13.88 38.26
CA PRO A 234 -19.76 -15.18 37.59
C PRO A 234 -20.93 -15.19 36.61
N SER A 235 -20.68 -15.65 35.38
CA SER A 235 -21.75 -15.86 34.40
C SER A 235 -22.65 -17.02 34.86
N ARG A 236 -23.95 -16.92 34.59
CA ARG A 236 -24.96 -17.91 35.00
C ARG A 236 -25.18 -19.01 33.99
#